data_AF-A0A0A2ZRM8-F1
#
_entry.id   AF-A0A0A2ZRM8-F1
#
_cell.length_a   1.000
_cell.length_b   1.000
_cell.length_c   1.000
_cell.angle_alpha   90.00
_cell.angle_beta   90.00
_cell.angle_gamma   90.00
#
_symmetry.space_group_name_H-M   'P 1'
#
loop_
_entity.id
_entity.type
_entity.pdbx_description
1 polymer ?
#
loop_
_entity_poly.entity_id
_entity_poly.type
_entity_poly.pdbx_seq_one_letter_code
_entity_poly.pdbx_strand_id
1 'polypeptide(L)' 'MDQIDQADKHSETLKSAQIERIRNRKPKGLSPTGFCHYCDENLPDKQALFCDADCAEDYAWFSKLKSQKIL' A
#
# COMPACT_ATOMS: atom_id res chain seq x y z
N MET A 1 6.63 -26.60 -30.14
CA MET A 1 6.10 -25.50 -29.31
C MET A 1 5.65 -24.42 -30.25
N ASP A 2 4.36 -24.38 -30.47
CA ASP A 2 3.69 -23.42 -31.35
C ASP A 2 3.57 -22.07 -30.64
N GLN A 3 3.24 -21.01 -31.39
CA GLN A 3 3.16 -19.65 -30.84
C GLN A 3 2.22 -19.54 -29.63
N ILE A 4 1.20 -20.39 -29.56
CA ILE A 4 0.25 -20.44 -28.45
C ILE A 4 0.92 -20.94 -27.16
N ASP A 5 1.78 -21.96 -27.25
CA ASP A 5 2.51 -22.51 -26.10
C ASP A 5 3.51 -21.48 -25.52
N GLN A 6 4.11 -20.68 -26.40
CA GLN A 6 5.00 -19.59 -26.00
C GLN A 6 4.25 -18.44 -25.35
N ALA A 7 3.09 -18.06 -25.89
CA ALA A 7 2.26 -16.99 -25.34
C ALA A 7 1.70 -17.33 -23.95
N ASP A 8 1.33 -18.60 -23.73
CA ASP A 8 0.82 -19.07 -22.45
C ASP A 8 1.90 -18.99 -21.36
N LYS A 9 3.09 -19.54 -21.61
CA LYS A 9 4.23 -19.45 -20.69
C LYS A 9 4.62 -18.02 -20.35
N HIS A 10 4.56 -17.13 -21.32
CA HIS A 10 4.85 -15.72 -21.11
C HIS A 10 3.80 -15.08 -20.19
N SER A 11 2.52 -15.41 -20.38
CA SER A 11 1.41 -14.97 -19.55
C SER A 11 1.53 -15.50 -18.11
N GLU A 12 1.90 -16.77 -17.94
CA GLU A 12 2.13 -17.37 -16.63
C GLU A 12 3.30 -16.72 -15.89
N THR A 13 4.41 -16.45 -16.60
CA THR A 13 5.59 -15.79 -16.05
C THR A 13 5.29 -14.37 -15.59
N LEU A 14 4.49 -13.62 -16.36
CA LEU A 14 4.08 -12.26 -15.98
C LEU A 14 3.16 -12.27 -14.75
N LYS A 15 2.20 -13.19 -14.71
CA LYS A 15 1.28 -13.34 -13.57
C LYS A 15 2.03 -13.69 -12.29
N SER A 16 2.94 -14.66 -12.36
CA SER A 16 3.73 -15.09 -11.19
C SER A 16 4.63 -13.96 -10.67
N ALA A 17 5.32 -13.24 -11.57
CA ALA A 17 6.14 -12.09 -11.19
C ALA A 17 5.31 -10.96 -10.56
N GLN A 18 4.09 -10.73 -11.02
CA GLN A 18 3.21 -9.70 -10.46
C GLN A 18 2.71 -10.07 -9.06
N ILE A 19 2.37 -11.33 -8.82
CA ILE A 19 1.99 -11.85 -7.50
C ILE A 19 3.17 -11.74 -6.53
N GLU A 20 4.37 -12.11 -6.96
CA GLU A 20 5.57 -12.04 -6.13
C GLU A 20 5.92 -10.60 -5.73
N ARG A 21 5.77 -9.64 -6.65
CA ARG A 21 5.95 -8.21 -6.35
C ARG A 21 4.95 -7.69 -5.32
N ILE A 22 3.70 -8.14 -5.38
CA ILE A 22 2.68 -7.76 -4.39
C ILE A 22 2.99 -8.38 -3.03
N ARG A 23 3.37 -9.67 -2.99
CA ARG A 23 3.77 -10.36 -1.75
C ARG A 23 5.01 -9.73 -1.10
N ASN A 24 5.99 -9.32 -1.90
CA ASN A 24 7.23 -8.70 -1.42
C ASN A 24 7.12 -7.19 -1.15
N ARG A 25 5.99 -6.55 -1.47
CA ARG A 25 5.69 -5.22 -0.93
C ARG A 25 5.44 -5.35 0.56
N LYS A 26 6.51 -5.24 1.35
CA LYS A 26 6.36 -4.90 2.77
C LYS A 26 5.50 -3.63 2.82
N PRO A 27 4.44 -3.58 3.64
CA PRO A 27 3.82 -2.31 3.94
C PRO A 27 4.95 -1.42 4.47
N LYS A 28 5.26 -0.33 3.75
CA LYS A 28 6.11 0.71 4.30
C LYS A 28 5.36 1.19 5.53
N GLY A 29 5.73 0.67 6.70
CA GLY A 29 5.20 1.16 7.96
C GLY A 29 5.39 2.67 7.98
N LEU A 30 4.33 3.40 8.35
CA LEU A 30 4.47 4.84 8.49
C LEU A 30 5.55 5.09 9.54
N SER A 31 6.48 5.97 9.23
CA SER A 31 7.50 6.37 10.20
C SER A 31 6.91 7.44 11.11
N PRO A 32 7.09 7.35 12.42
CA PRO A 32 6.60 8.37 13.34
C PRO A 32 7.37 9.68 13.11
N THR A 33 6.64 10.75 12.80
CA THR A 33 7.19 12.08 12.51
C THR A 33 7.05 13.03 13.71
N GLY A 34 6.29 12.63 14.74
CA GLY A 34 5.84 13.51 15.82
C GLY A 34 4.61 14.36 15.47
N PHE A 35 4.06 14.18 14.28
CA PHE A 35 2.84 14.83 13.80
C PHE A 35 1.86 13.80 13.26
N CYS A 36 0.56 14.10 13.30
CA CYS A 36 -0.47 13.24 12.74
C CYS A 36 -0.31 13.12 11.22
N HIS A 37 -0.25 11.90 10.69
CA HIS A 37 -0.10 11.66 9.25
C HIS A 37 -1.33 12.07 8.41
N TYR A 38 -2.47 12.36 9.06
CA TYR A 38 -3.70 12.80 8.38
C TYR A 38 -3.93 14.31 8.50
N CYS A 39 -3.97 14.86 9.72
CA CYS A 39 -4.30 16.27 9.97
C CYS A 39 -3.10 17.17 10.26
N ASP A 40 -1.87 16.62 10.30
CA ASP A 40 -0.61 17.34 10.61
C ASP A 40 -0.54 17.97 12.01
N GLU A 41 -1.42 17.56 12.94
CA GLU A 41 -1.42 18.05 14.31
C GLU A 41 -0.22 17.53 15.11
N ASN A 42 0.31 18.34 16.04
CA ASN A 42 1.43 17.97 16.88
C ASN A 42 1.04 16.88 17.90
N LEU A 43 1.68 15.71 17.83
CA LEU A 43 1.38 14.60 18.73
C LEU A 43 2.14 14.73 20.05
N PRO A 44 1.48 14.53 21.20
CA PRO A 44 2.17 14.50 22.49
C PRO A 44 3.13 13.30 22.58
N ASP A 45 2.78 12.18 21.93
CA ASP A 45 3.63 11.02 21.81
C ASP A 45 4.35 11.02 20.45
N LYS A 46 5.68 11.08 20.48
CA LYS A 46 6.51 11.12 19.26
C LYS A 46 6.57 9.79 18.50
N GLN A 47 6.02 8.70 19.05
CA GLN A 47 5.91 7.40 18.40
C GLN A 47 4.50 7.16 17.83
N ALA A 48 3.52 7.95 18.25
CA ALA A 48 2.20 7.94 17.65
C ALA A 48 2.26 8.39 16.18
N LEU A 49 1.40 7.78 15.37
CA LEU A 49 1.24 8.08 13.94
C LEU A 49 0.05 8.99 13.68
N PHE A 50 -0.93 8.98 14.59
CA PHE A 50 -2.21 9.69 14.47
C PHE A 50 -2.59 10.29 15.83
N CYS A 51 -3.34 11.39 15.82
CA CYS A 51 -3.80 12.03 17.06
C CYS A 51 -4.93 11.27 17.74
N ASP A 52 -5.76 10.59 16.95
CA ASP A 52 -6.89 9.79 17.42
C ASP A 52 -7.19 8.62 16.45
N ALA A 53 -8.10 7.73 16.85
CA ALA A 53 -8.62 6.65 16.03
C ALA A 53 -9.27 7.16 14.74
N ASP A 54 -9.98 8.29 14.79
CA ASP A 54 -10.64 8.88 13.62
C ASP A 54 -9.64 9.17 12.48
N CYS A 55 -8.51 9.83 12.81
CA CYS A 55 -7.43 10.09 11.86
C CYS A 55 -6.77 8.83 11.30
N ALA A 56 -6.68 7.76 12.10
CA ALA A 56 -6.15 6.48 11.65
C ALA A 56 -7.09 5.80 10.65
N GLU A 57 -8.41 5.88 10.89
CA GLU A 57 -9.45 5.33 10.01
C GLU A 57 -9.54 6.11 8.69
N ASP A 58 -9.56 7.44 8.73
CA ASP A 58 -9.50 8.30 7.56
C ASP A 58 -8.28 7.97 6.70
N TYR A 59 -7.09 7.95 7.30
CA TYR A 59 -5.86 7.63 6.58
C TYR A 59 -5.94 6.24 5.91
N ALA A 60 -6.49 5.25 6.60
CA ALA A 60 -6.69 3.91 6.04
C ALA A 60 -7.69 3.92 4.87
N TRP A 61 -8.76 4.70 4.96
CA TRP A 61 -9.75 4.88 3.88
C TRP A 61 -9.13 5.58 2.67
N PHE A 62 -8.41 6.69 2.85
CA PHE A 62 -7.70 7.39 1.78
C PHE A 62 -6.64 6.51 1.10
N SER A 63 -5.91 5.71 1.88
CA SER A 63 -4.90 4.78 1.34
C SER A 63 -5.54 3.69 0.47
N LYS A 64 -6.69 3.16 0.89
CA LYS A 64 -7.49 2.20 0.10
C LYS A 64 -8.04 2.82 -1.17
N LEU A 65 -8.54 4.06 -1.12
CA LEU A 65 -9.02 4.78 -2.30
C LEU A 65 -7.93 5.02 -3.34
N LYS A 66 -6.76 5.52 -2.91
CA LYS A 66 -5.61 5.72 -3.80
C LYS A 66 -5.17 4.41 -4.44
N SER A 67 -5.19 3.31 -3.70
CA SER A 67 -4.82 1.99 -4.22
C SER A 67 -5.82 1.43 -5.24
N GLN A 68 -7.10 1.81 -5.14
CA GLN A 68 -8.15 1.31 -6.02
C GLN A 68 -8.32 2.11 -7.32
N LYS A 69 -7.54 3.18 -7.58
CA LYS A 69 -7.68 4.01 -8.80
C LYS A 69 -9.14 4.41 -9.07
N ILE A 70 -9.82 4.94 -8.06
CA ILE A 70 -11.17 5.54 -8.19
C ILE A 70 -11.08 7.08 -8.34
N LEU A 71 -9.86 7.62 -8.53
CA LEU A 71 -9.60 9.01 -8.90
C LEU A 71 -8.70 9.05 -10.14
#